data_AF-A0A1Q6DHE0-F1
#
_entry.id   AF-A0A1Q6DHE0-F1
#
_cell.length_a   1.000
_cell.length_b   1.000
_cell.length_c   1.000
_cell.angle_alpha   90.00
_cell.angle_beta   90.00
_cell.angle_gamma   90.00
#
_symmetry.space_group_name_H-M   'P 1'
#
loop_
_entity.id
_entity.type
_entity.pdbx_description
1 polymer ?
#
loop_
_entity_poly.entity_id
_entity_poly.type
_entity_poly.pdbx_seq_one_letter_code
_entity_poly.pdbx_strand_id
1 'polypeptide(L)'
;MGLLSALGKLGDIVMKPIELVTDWGREPLRKWDHERGIERDRARINVESQNKIREMEAESDIRAREKEIDINLSIRKETEVKRIFIELEEFKKDKELQRMVAVSEAIMKYQQELTKLNVNAINAIGNMQLELREKAQQLVYDKTIKYKALQDQAINDAANDLKRIDSDFNDNEVAKDILIRAVDKRLANIIDTAHNFLLELNADIKLLNQSINILTEHGQTFIEGHLEKFHVIESATEAVKKIENKST
;
A
#
# COMPACT_ATOMS: atom_id res chain seq x y z
N MET A 1 58.39 -127.48 17.98
CA MET A 1 59.11 -126.37 17.30
C MET A 1 58.52 -125.04 17.78
N GLY A 2 58.76 -124.52 18.99
CA GLY A 2 59.93 -124.66 19.85
C GLY A 2 61.11 -123.86 19.30
N LEU A 3 61.04 -122.51 19.37
CA LEU A 3 62.17 -121.53 19.43
C LEU A 3 61.75 -120.08 19.07
N LEU A 4 60.67 -119.86 18.29
CA LEU A 4 60.27 -118.50 17.85
C LEU A 4 59.30 -117.74 18.79
N SER A 5 58.50 -118.42 19.62
CA SER A 5 57.60 -117.72 20.57
C SER A 5 58.26 -117.32 21.90
N ALA A 6 59.43 -117.91 22.22
CA ALA A 6 60.19 -117.57 23.42
C ALA A 6 61.02 -116.29 23.26
N LEU A 7 61.48 -115.99 22.04
CA LEU A 7 62.25 -114.77 21.71
C LEU A 7 61.37 -113.51 21.66
N GLY A 8 60.12 -113.62 21.23
CA GLY A 8 59.16 -112.49 21.25
C GLY A 8 58.76 -112.06 22.66
N LYS A 9 58.65 -113.01 23.61
CA LYS A 9 58.31 -112.70 25.01
C LYS A 9 59.52 -112.22 25.83
N LEU A 10 60.75 -112.58 25.46
CA LEU A 10 61.96 -112.03 26.09
C LEU A 10 62.25 -110.60 25.61
N GLY A 11 62.02 -110.29 24.32
CA GLY A 11 62.17 -108.94 23.78
C GLY A 11 61.22 -107.93 24.43
N ASP A 12 59.97 -108.34 24.69
CA ASP A 12 58.95 -107.52 25.35
C ASP A 12 59.26 -107.23 26.83
N ILE A 13 60.00 -108.10 27.53
CA ILE A 13 60.39 -107.90 28.93
C ILE A 13 61.60 -106.96 29.05
N VAL A 14 62.49 -106.94 28.05
CA VAL A 14 63.67 -106.07 28.04
C VAL A 14 63.37 -104.68 27.49
N MET A 15 62.47 -104.56 26.50
CA MET A 15 62.16 -103.26 25.87
C MET A 15 61.19 -102.40 26.68
N LYS A 16 60.25 -102.98 27.42
CA LYS A 16 59.28 -102.20 28.22
C LYS A 16 59.90 -101.31 29.32
N PRO A 17 60.91 -101.75 30.09
CA PRO A 17 61.60 -100.85 31.01
C PRO A 17 62.34 -99.72 30.28
N ILE A 18 62.91 -100.01 29.11
CA ILE A 18 63.63 -99.03 28.30
C ILE A 18 62.65 -97.99 27.73
N GLU A 19 61.49 -98.43 27.24
CA GLU A 19 60.37 -97.58 26.80
C GLU A 19 59.80 -96.76 27.95
N LEU A 20 59.64 -97.32 29.15
CA LEU A 20 59.16 -96.59 30.32
C LEU A 20 60.14 -95.48 30.75
N VAL A 21 61.46 -95.73 30.68
CA VAL A 21 62.50 -94.73 31.00
C VAL A 21 62.62 -93.68 29.89
N THR A 22 62.46 -94.07 28.62
CA THR A 22 62.41 -93.09 27.51
C THR A 22 61.15 -92.25 27.52
N ASP A 23 60.01 -92.81 27.92
CA ASP A 23 58.77 -92.05 28.11
C ASP A 23 58.84 -91.16 29.35
N TRP A 24 59.44 -91.61 30.46
CA TRP A 24 59.67 -90.79 31.66
C TRP A 24 60.63 -89.62 31.39
N GLY A 25 61.64 -89.81 30.54
CA GLY A 25 62.52 -88.73 30.08
C GLY A 25 61.88 -87.78 29.04
N ARG A 26 60.87 -88.26 28.29
CA ARG A 26 60.17 -87.47 27.26
C ARG A 26 58.93 -86.73 27.77
N GLU A 27 58.30 -87.19 28.84
CA GLU A 27 57.14 -86.55 29.46
C GLU A 27 57.38 -85.09 29.89
N PRO A 28 58.51 -84.72 30.54
CA PRO A 28 58.79 -83.32 30.87
C PRO A 28 58.98 -82.47 29.61
N LEU A 29 59.56 -83.03 28.54
CA LEU A 29 59.76 -82.34 27.26
C LEU A 29 58.44 -82.11 26.50
N ARG A 30 57.52 -83.10 26.51
CA ARG A 30 56.17 -82.94 25.91
C ARG A 30 55.31 -81.94 26.69
N LYS A 31 55.43 -81.87 28.02
CA LYS A 31 54.78 -80.82 28.81
C LYS A 31 55.30 -79.44 28.43
N TRP A 32 56.61 -79.27 28.28
CA TRP A 32 57.19 -77.99 27.84
C TRP A 32 56.81 -77.62 26.40
N ASP A 33 56.70 -78.59 25.48
CA ASP A 33 56.19 -78.33 24.12
C ASP A 33 54.71 -77.95 24.10
N HIS A 34 53.89 -78.58 24.94
CA HIS A 34 52.48 -78.24 25.09
C HIS A 34 52.29 -76.87 25.73
N GLU A 35 53.08 -76.54 26.75
CA GLU A 35 53.11 -75.21 27.37
C GLU A 35 53.56 -74.14 26.37
N ARG A 36 54.60 -74.39 25.57
CA ARG A 36 55.03 -73.50 24.49
C ARG A 36 53.97 -73.35 23.39
N GLY A 37 53.21 -74.40 23.08
CA GLY A 37 52.09 -74.37 22.16
C GLY A 37 50.94 -73.52 22.67
N ILE A 38 50.52 -73.75 23.92
CA ILE A 38 49.50 -72.96 24.61
C ILE A 38 49.92 -71.49 24.71
N GLU A 39 51.19 -71.20 24.98
CA GLU A 39 51.71 -69.84 25.09
C GLU A 39 51.73 -69.12 23.73
N ARG A 40 52.08 -69.82 22.64
CA ARG A 40 51.98 -69.29 21.27
C ARG A 40 50.54 -69.04 20.83
N ASP A 41 49.62 -69.95 21.16
CA ASP A 41 48.20 -69.78 20.84
C ASP A 41 47.57 -68.68 21.68
N ARG A 42 47.92 -68.57 22.98
CA ARG A 42 47.54 -67.42 23.81
C ARG A 42 48.11 -66.12 23.26
N ALA A 43 49.36 -66.09 22.81
CA ALA A 43 49.96 -64.91 22.20
C ALA A 43 49.25 -64.52 20.89
N ARG A 44 48.91 -65.49 20.03
CA ARG A 44 48.12 -65.25 18.80
C ARG A 44 46.72 -64.73 19.10
N ILE A 45 46.00 -65.37 20.03
CA ILE A 45 44.67 -64.94 20.46
C ILE A 45 44.72 -63.54 21.07
N ASN A 46 45.78 -63.20 21.82
CA ASN A 46 45.96 -61.89 22.42
C ASN A 46 46.30 -60.81 21.37
N VAL A 47 47.07 -61.16 20.33
CA VAL A 47 47.33 -60.24 19.20
C VAL A 47 46.06 -60.04 18.35
N GLU A 48 45.30 -61.11 18.11
CA GLU A 48 44.04 -61.02 17.34
C GLU A 48 42.96 -60.27 18.13
N SER A 49 42.87 -60.46 19.44
CA SER A 49 41.97 -59.69 20.31
C SER A 49 42.38 -58.22 20.34
N GLN A 50 43.69 -57.91 20.44
CA GLN A 50 44.18 -56.53 20.35
C GLN A 50 43.90 -55.90 18.99
N ASN A 51 44.05 -56.63 17.89
CA ASN A 51 43.73 -56.12 16.56
C ASN A 51 42.23 -55.88 16.40
N LYS A 52 41.36 -56.79 16.87
CA LYS A 52 39.90 -56.58 16.89
C LYS A 52 39.48 -55.40 17.74
N ILE A 53 40.12 -55.18 18.89
CA ILE A 53 39.88 -54.01 19.74
C ILE A 53 40.28 -52.73 18.99
N ARG A 54 41.45 -52.72 18.35
CA ARG A 54 41.91 -51.57 17.55
C ARG A 54 41.04 -51.28 16.34
N GLU A 55 40.56 -52.31 15.64
CA GLU A 55 39.61 -52.17 14.53
C GLU A 55 38.27 -51.60 15.02
N MET A 56 37.76 -52.11 16.15
CA MET A 56 36.52 -51.61 16.76
C MET A 56 36.67 -50.16 17.25
N GLU A 57 37.82 -49.79 17.82
CA GLU A 57 38.15 -48.42 18.20
C GLU A 57 38.22 -47.51 16.96
N ALA A 58 38.92 -47.93 15.90
CA ALA A 58 39.03 -47.17 14.65
C ALA A 58 37.67 -46.98 13.96
N GLU A 59 36.82 -48.02 13.92
CA GLU A 59 35.46 -47.91 13.39
C GLU A 59 34.56 -47.03 14.26
N SER A 60 34.73 -47.07 15.59
CA SER A 60 34.02 -46.19 16.51
C SER A 60 34.41 -44.73 16.28
N ASP A 61 35.70 -44.46 16.08
CA ASP A 61 36.23 -43.12 15.78
C ASP A 61 35.75 -42.60 14.43
N ILE A 62 35.71 -43.46 13.40
CA ILE A 62 35.17 -43.11 12.08
C ILE A 62 33.67 -42.77 12.21
N ARG A 63 32.89 -43.61 12.90
CA ARG A 63 31.46 -43.37 13.14
C ARG A 63 31.19 -42.13 13.98
N ALA A 64 32.06 -41.81 14.93
CA ALA A 64 31.97 -40.59 15.71
C ALA A 64 32.20 -39.36 14.82
N ARG A 65 33.24 -39.38 13.98
CA ARG A 65 33.52 -38.29 13.02
C ARG A 65 32.42 -38.13 11.98
N GLU A 66 31.86 -39.21 11.44
CA GLU A 66 30.74 -39.14 10.50
C GLU A 66 29.52 -38.45 11.14
N LYS A 67 29.18 -38.81 12.38
CA LYS A 67 28.09 -38.16 13.12
C LYS A 67 28.39 -36.69 13.39
N GLU A 68 29.63 -36.34 13.76
CA GLU A 68 30.03 -34.95 13.94
C GLU A 68 29.91 -34.13 12.64
N ILE A 69 30.30 -34.72 11.50
CA ILE A 69 30.17 -34.08 10.18
C ILE A 69 28.69 -33.90 9.82
N ASP A 70 27.85 -34.91 10.06
CA ASP A 70 26.40 -34.83 9.79
C ASP A 70 25.72 -33.78 10.66
N ILE A 71 26.07 -33.71 11.94
CA ILE A 71 25.58 -32.67 12.87
C ILE A 71 26.06 -31.29 12.41
N ASN A 72 27.32 -31.13 12.01
CA ASN A 72 27.81 -29.86 11.49
C ASN A 72 27.13 -29.46 10.18
N LEU A 73 26.84 -30.42 9.29
CA LEU A 73 26.09 -30.19 8.07
C LEU A 73 24.65 -29.77 8.34
N SER A 74 23.97 -30.39 9.30
CA SER A 74 22.60 -30.01 9.66
C SER A 74 22.55 -28.63 10.30
N ILE A 75 23.47 -28.33 11.23
CA ILE A 75 23.62 -26.99 11.83
C ILE A 75 23.86 -25.95 10.73
N ARG A 76 24.78 -26.21 9.80
CA ARG A 76 25.08 -25.28 8.70
C ARG A 76 23.88 -25.06 7.76
N LYS A 77 23.11 -26.12 7.47
CA LYS A 77 21.88 -25.97 6.68
C LYS A 77 20.84 -25.13 7.42
N GLU A 78 20.64 -25.37 8.71
CA GLU A 78 19.68 -24.59 9.50
C GLU A 78 20.09 -23.12 9.64
N THR A 79 21.38 -22.81 9.81
CA THR A 79 21.85 -21.43 9.89
C THR A 79 21.70 -20.69 8.56
N GLU A 80 21.99 -21.33 7.43
CA GLU A 80 21.78 -20.74 6.10
C GLU A 80 20.29 -20.55 5.81
N VAL A 81 19.41 -21.49 6.18
CA VAL A 81 17.95 -21.32 6.06
C VAL A 81 17.46 -20.13 6.89
N LYS A 82 17.96 -19.98 8.13
CA LYS A 82 17.63 -18.82 8.98
C LYS A 82 18.10 -17.51 8.36
N ARG A 83 19.31 -17.47 7.78
CA ARG A 83 19.82 -16.29 7.07
C ARG A 83 18.94 -15.94 5.88
N ILE A 84 18.64 -16.91 5.02
CA ILE A 84 17.78 -16.72 3.84
C ILE A 84 16.39 -16.23 4.26
N PHE A 85 15.84 -16.72 5.38
CA PHE A 85 14.55 -16.26 5.90
C PHE A 85 14.60 -14.78 6.32
N ILE A 86 15.66 -14.36 7.00
CA ILE A 86 15.87 -12.95 7.40
C ILE A 86 15.99 -12.07 6.15
N GLU A 87 16.83 -12.46 5.18
CA GLU A 87 17.01 -11.73 3.91
C GLU A 87 15.68 -11.62 3.12
N LEU A 88 14.88 -12.69 3.08
CA LEU A 88 13.55 -12.68 2.46
C LEU A 88 12.59 -11.72 3.17
N GLU A 89 12.64 -11.65 4.50
CA GLU A 89 11.79 -10.75 5.27
C GLU A 89 12.20 -9.28 5.06
N GLU A 90 13.50 -8.99 5.05
CA GLU A 90 14.04 -7.67 4.70
C GLU A 90 13.62 -7.26 3.28
N PHE A 91 13.79 -8.15 2.30
CA PHE A 91 13.39 -7.89 0.91
C PHE A 91 11.88 -7.64 0.77
N LYS A 92 11.05 -8.31 1.57
CA LYS A 92 9.60 -8.07 1.60
C LYS A 92 9.28 -6.69 2.17
N LYS A 93 9.94 -6.28 3.26
CA LYS A 93 9.80 -4.95 3.86
C LYS A 93 10.23 -3.85 2.89
N ASP A 94 11.35 -4.03 2.19
CA ASP A 94 11.84 -3.07 1.20
C ASP A 94 10.86 -2.89 0.03
N LYS A 95 10.31 -4.00 -0.50
CA LYS A 95 9.29 -3.91 -1.56
C LYS A 95 7.99 -3.25 -1.09
N GLU A 96 7.61 -3.45 0.16
CA GLU A 96 6.46 -2.79 0.75
C GLU A 96 6.70 -1.28 0.90
N LEU A 97 7.88 -0.90 1.40
CA LEU A 97 8.34 0.48 1.50
C LEU A 97 8.36 1.16 0.14
N GLN A 98 8.94 0.54 -0.89
CA GLN A 98 8.97 1.10 -2.25
C GLN A 98 7.57 1.35 -2.82
N ARG A 99 6.64 0.40 -2.62
CA ARG A 99 5.24 0.60 -3.03
C ARG A 99 4.59 1.74 -2.25
N MET A 100 4.85 1.82 -0.96
CA MET A 100 4.31 2.87 -0.10
C MET A 100 4.83 4.26 -0.49
N VAL A 101 6.12 4.38 -0.80
CA VAL A 101 6.74 5.63 -1.30
C VAL A 101 6.11 6.03 -2.63
N ALA A 102 5.97 5.11 -3.59
CA ALA A 102 5.35 5.41 -4.88
C ALA A 102 3.89 5.85 -4.74
N VAL A 103 3.12 5.20 -3.87
CA VAL A 103 1.74 5.59 -3.56
C VAL A 103 1.69 6.95 -2.87
N SER A 104 2.59 7.20 -1.91
CA SER A 104 2.70 8.49 -1.22
C SER A 104 3.02 9.64 -2.18
N GLU A 105 3.97 9.46 -3.10
CA GLU A 105 4.30 10.45 -4.12
C GLU A 105 3.11 10.73 -5.06
N ALA A 106 2.39 9.69 -5.47
CA ALA A 106 1.18 9.83 -6.29
C ALA A 106 0.08 10.60 -5.54
N ILE A 107 -0.13 10.31 -4.25
CA ILE A 107 -1.06 11.05 -3.38
C ILE A 107 -0.63 12.51 -3.28
N MET A 108 0.65 12.78 -3.06
CA MET A 108 1.19 14.15 -2.94
C MET A 108 0.98 14.97 -4.22
N LYS A 109 1.24 14.37 -5.40
CA LYS A 109 0.99 15.01 -6.69
C LYS A 109 -0.49 15.30 -6.90
N TYR A 110 -1.33 14.30 -6.64
CA TYR A 110 -2.77 14.45 -6.70
C TYR A 110 -3.27 15.58 -5.78
N GLN A 111 -2.71 15.68 -4.57
CA GLN A 111 -3.03 16.76 -3.63
C GLN A 111 -2.65 18.13 -4.20
N GLN A 112 -1.44 18.29 -4.73
CA GLN A 112 -0.99 19.56 -5.31
C GLN A 112 -1.87 20.01 -6.48
N GLU A 113 -2.18 19.10 -7.40
CA GLU A 113 -3.05 19.39 -8.55
C GLU A 113 -4.45 19.80 -8.10
N LEU A 114 -4.99 19.11 -7.10
CA LEU A 114 -6.33 19.39 -6.62
C LEU A 114 -6.40 20.70 -5.82
N THR A 115 -5.42 21.02 -4.98
CA THR A 115 -5.33 22.32 -4.31
C THR A 115 -5.25 23.45 -5.34
N LYS A 116 -4.45 23.29 -6.40
CA LYS A 116 -4.38 24.25 -7.49
C LYS A 116 -5.73 24.42 -8.20
N LEU A 117 -6.42 23.31 -8.46
CA LEU A 117 -7.75 23.34 -9.07
C LEU A 117 -8.78 24.03 -8.16
N ASN A 118 -8.75 23.77 -6.86
CA ASN A 118 -9.63 24.42 -5.88
C ASN A 118 -9.38 25.93 -5.80
N VAL A 119 -8.13 26.39 -5.73
CA VAL A 119 -7.79 27.82 -5.74
C VAL A 119 -8.29 28.48 -7.02
N ASN A 120 -8.08 27.83 -8.17
CA ASN A 120 -8.58 28.33 -9.44
C ASN A 120 -10.12 28.39 -9.48
N ALA A 121 -10.80 27.39 -8.93
CA ALA A 121 -12.25 27.36 -8.84
C ALA A 121 -12.79 28.48 -7.92
N ILE A 122 -12.19 28.69 -6.75
CA ILE A 122 -12.53 29.81 -5.83
C ILE A 122 -12.39 31.14 -6.56
N ASN A 123 -11.24 31.37 -7.20
CA ASN A 123 -10.98 32.62 -7.91
C ASN A 123 -11.98 32.82 -9.06
N ALA A 124 -12.31 31.76 -9.81
CA ALA A 124 -13.31 31.82 -10.87
C ALA A 124 -14.71 32.12 -10.34
N ILE A 125 -15.13 31.50 -9.23
CA ILE A 125 -16.43 31.75 -8.59
C ILE A 125 -16.49 33.19 -8.06
N GLY A 126 -15.42 33.66 -7.40
CA GLY A 126 -15.33 35.03 -6.88
C GLY A 126 -15.40 36.08 -7.99
N ASN A 127 -14.65 35.87 -9.08
CA ASN A 127 -14.69 36.76 -10.25
C ASN A 127 -16.08 36.74 -10.91
N MET A 128 -16.67 35.56 -11.08
CA MET A 128 -18.02 35.42 -11.65
C MET A 128 -19.06 36.14 -10.78
N GLN A 129 -18.97 36.03 -9.46
CA GLN A 129 -19.87 36.74 -8.53
C GLN A 129 -19.77 38.25 -8.68
N LEU A 130 -18.55 38.79 -8.80
CA LEU A 130 -18.33 40.22 -9.01
C LEU A 130 -18.85 40.68 -10.38
N GLU A 131 -18.50 39.95 -11.46
CA GLU A 131 -18.96 40.24 -12.82
C GLU A 131 -20.48 40.20 -12.96
N LEU A 132 -21.15 39.21 -12.34
CA LEU A 132 -22.60 39.10 -12.40
C LEU A 132 -23.27 40.25 -11.64
N ARG A 133 -22.72 40.68 -10.50
CA ARG A 133 -23.22 41.86 -9.78
C ARG A 133 -23.04 43.14 -10.58
N GLU A 134 -21.87 43.32 -11.21
CA GLU A 134 -21.60 44.46 -12.07
C GLU A 134 -22.55 44.49 -13.27
N LYS A 135 -22.72 43.37 -13.97
CA LYS A 135 -23.66 43.25 -15.10
C LYS A 135 -25.10 43.52 -14.67
N ALA A 136 -25.52 43.04 -13.50
CA ALA A 136 -26.86 43.32 -12.99
C ALA A 136 -27.06 44.82 -12.71
N GLN A 137 -26.08 45.49 -12.08
CA GLN A 137 -26.14 46.93 -11.83
C GLN A 137 -26.13 47.75 -13.13
N GLN A 138 -25.28 47.37 -14.08
CA GLN A 138 -25.24 48.01 -15.39
C GLN A 138 -26.57 47.83 -16.13
N LEU A 139 -27.19 46.66 -16.03
CA LEU A 139 -28.50 46.40 -16.60
C LEU A 139 -29.59 47.31 -16.00
N VAL A 140 -29.60 47.53 -14.67
CA VAL A 140 -30.50 48.53 -14.04
C VAL A 140 -30.29 49.87 -14.69
N TYR A 141 -29.05 50.34 -14.68
CA TYR A 141 -28.68 51.67 -15.12
C TYR A 141 -29.09 51.91 -16.59
N ASP A 142 -28.69 51.00 -17.48
CA ASP A 142 -28.99 51.07 -18.91
C ASP A 142 -30.49 51.04 -19.17
N LYS A 143 -31.24 50.21 -18.44
CA LYS A 143 -32.69 50.15 -18.56
C LYS A 143 -33.33 51.42 -18.03
N THR A 144 -32.94 51.93 -16.87
CA THR A 144 -33.46 53.19 -16.32
C THR A 144 -33.24 54.35 -17.28
N ILE A 145 -32.08 54.47 -17.92
CA ILE A 145 -31.83 55.49 -18.94
C ILE A 145 -32.76 55.30 -20.14
N LYS A 146 -32.87 54.09 -20.67
CA LYS A 146 -33.76 53.80 -21.81
C LYS A 146 -35.22 54.12 -21.48
N TYR A 147 -35.69 53.83 -20.27
CA TYR A 147 -37.04 54.15 -19.85
C TYR A 147 -37.26 55.65 -19.70
N LYS A 148 -36.28 56.38 -19.15
CA LYS A 148 -36.36 57.83 -19.11
C LYS A 148 -36.46 58.43 -20.51
N ALA A 149 -35.63 57.95 -21.45
CA ALA A 149 -35.69 58.38 -22.84
C ALA A 149 -37.04 58.08 -23.50
N LEU A 150 -37.64 56.90 -23.23
CA LEU A 150 -38.97 56.55 -23.72
C LEU A 150 -40.06 57.45 -23.12
N GLN A 151 -39.96 57.79 -21.83
CA GLN A 151 -40.88 58.74 -21.19
C GLN A 151 -40.74 60.14 -21.78
N ASP A 152 -39.51 60.64 -21.95
CA ASP A 152 -39.24 61.94 -22.57
C ASP A 152 -39.79 61.99 -24.00
N GLN A 153 -39.64 60.90 -24.77
CA GLN A 153 -40.23 60.77 -26.10
C GLN A 153 -41.77 60.78 -26.04
N ALA A 154 -42.37 59.98 -25.16
CA ALA A 154 -43.83 59.93 -25.01
C ALA A 154 -44.43 61.27 -24.58
N ILE A 155 -43.73 62.03 -23.73
CA ILE A 155 -44.11 63.39 -23.32
C ILE A 155 -44.03 64.35 -24.52
N ASN A 156 -42.96 64.28 -25.32
CA ASN A 156 -42.83 65.11 -26.51
C ASN A 156 -43.90 64.78 -27.56
N ASP A 157 -44.18 63.50 -27.78
CA ASP A 157 -45.23 63.04 -28.69
C ASP A 157 -46.61 63.48 -28.19
N ALA A 158 -46.89 63.35 -26.90
CA ALA A 158 -48.11 63.87 -26.29
C ALA A 158 -48.23 65.39 -26.44
N ALA A 159 -47.16 66.15 -26.21
CA ALA A 159 -47.17 67.61 -26.39
C ALA A 159 -47.44 68.02 -27.85
N ASN A 160 -46.90 67.28 -28.81
CA ASN A 160 -47.17 67.51 -30.23
C ASN A 160 -48.62 67.13 -30.61
N ASP A 161 -49.12 66.01 -30.10
CA ASP A 161 -50.51 65.59 -30.30
C ASP A 161 -51.49 66.62 -29.71
N LEU A 162 -51.22 67.13 -28.51
CA LEU A 162 -52.02 68.19 -27.88
C LEU A 162 -52.02 69.48 -28.71
N LYS A 163 -50.87 69.90 -29.25
CA LYS A 163 -50.79 71.06 -30.16
C LYS A 163 -51.59 70.86 -31.45
N ARG A 164 -51.58 69.64 -32.01
CA ARG A 164 -52.37 69.29 -33.21
C ARG A 164 -53.86 69.26 -32.92
N ILE A 165 -54.26 68.71 -31.78
CA ILE A 165 -55.65 68.73 -31.33
C ILE A 165 -56.14 70.18 -31.18
N ASP A 166 -55.31 71.05 -30.63
CA ASP A 166 -55.58 72.48 -30.50
C ASP A 166 -55.73 73.16 -31.87
N SER A 167 -54.86 72.87 -32.86
CA SER A 167 -54.96 73.47 -34.20
C SER A 167 -56.14 72.97 -35.04
N ASP A 168 -56.40 71.66 -35.02
CA ASP A 168 -57.29 70.99 -35.97
C ASP A 168 -58.76 70.98 -35.49
N PHE A 169 -59.01 71.13 -34.19
CA PHE A 169 -60.35 71.07 -33.57
C PHE A 169 -60.75 72.35 -32.82
N ASN A 170 -60.21 73.51 -33.23
CA ASN A 170 -60.49 74.82 -32.60
C ASN A 170 -61.99 75.14 -32.46
N ASP A 171 -62.84 74.66 -33.37
CA ASP A 171 -64.27 74.96 -33.39
C ASP A 171 -65.13 73.95 -32.59
N ASN A 172 -64.55 72.84 -32.11
CA ASN A 172 -65.29 71.76 -31.44
C ASN A 172 -64.65 71.38 -30.08
N GLU A 173 -65.04 72.12 -29.05
CA GLU A 173 -64.60 71.92 -27.66
C GLU A 173 -64.88 70.51 -27.11
N VAL A 174 -65.97 69.85 -27.53
CA VAL A 174 -66.30 68.49 -27.06
C VAL A 174 -65.33 67.46 -27.64
N ALA A 175 -65.00 67.57 -28.92
CA ALA A 175 -64.00 66.69 -29.54
C ALA A 175 -62.60 66.90 -28.96
N LYS A 176 -62.27 68.16 -28.65
CA LYS A 176 -61.01 68.55 -28.02
C LYS A 176 -60.83 67.91 -26.64
N ASP A 177 -61.81 68.02 -25.75
CA ASP A 177 -61.76 67.41 -24.40
C ASP A 177 -61.64 65.88 -24.46
N ILE A 178 -62.35 65.21 -25.38
CA ILE A 178 -62.24 63.75 -25.55
C ILE A 178 -60.84 63.33 -26.00
N LEU A 179 -60.25 64.04 -26.96
CA LEU A 179 -58.92 63.72 -27.49
C LEU A 179 -57.81 64.04 -26.49
N ILE A 180 -57.90 65.15 -25.74
CA ILE A 180 -56.96 65.49 -24.67
C ILE A 180 -56.96 64.39 -23.61
N ARG A 181 -58.13 63.95 -23.14
CA ARG A 181 -58.23 62.85 -22.17
C ARG A 181 -57.66 61.53 -22.71
N ALA A 182 -57.79 61.27 -24.01
CA ALA A 182 -57.21 60.09 -24.63
C ALA A 182 -55.67 60.14 -24.64
N VAL A 183 -55.09 61.31 -24.93
CA VAL A 183 -53.63 61.54 -24.87
C VAL A 183 -53.12 61.43 -23.44
N ASP A 184 -53.79 62.05 -22.47
CA ASP A 184 -53.46 61.95 -21.05
C ASP A 184 -53.49 60.50 -20.55
N LYS A 185 -54.54 59.75 -20.91
CA LYS A 185 -54.66 58.33 -20.53
C LYS A 185 -53.56 57.48 -21.17
N ARG A 186 -53.18 57.78 -22.41
CA ARG A 186 -52.06 57.08 -23.09
C ARG A 186 -50.74 57.38 -22.38
N LEU A 187 -50.48 58.64 -22.05
CA LEU A 187 -49.26 59.05 -21.36
C LEU A 187 -49.18 58.41 -19.96
N ALA A 188 -50.27 58.45 -19.19
CA ALA A 188 -50.37 57.80 -17.88
C ALA A 188 -50.06 56.29 -17.98
N ASN A 189 -50.66 55.58 -18.94
CA ASN A 189 -50.39 54.15 -19.14
C ASN A 189 -48.91 53.87 -19.44
N ILE A 190 -48.24 54.72 -20.24
CA ILE A 190 -46.81 54.56 -20.57
C ILE A 190 -45.94 54.76 -19.32
N ILE A 191 -46.24 55.79 -18.52
CA ILE A 191 -45.54 56.08 -17.27
C ILE A 191 -45.74 54.93 -16.26
N ASP A 192 -46.98 54.48 -16.07
CA ASP A 192 -47.32 53.39 -15.13
C ASP A 192 -46.65 52.07 -15.55
N THR A 193 -46.66 51.75 -16.84
CA THR A 193 -45.99 50.54 -17.36
C THR A 193 -44.47 50.61 -17.14
N ALA A 194 -43.85 51.77 -17.39
CA ALA A 194 -42.43 51.96 -17.13
C ALA A 194 -42.09 51.87 -15.63
N HIS A 195 -42.95 52.39 -14.76
CA HIS A 195 -42.78 52.31 -13.32
C HIS A 195 -42.87 50.86 -12.82
N ASN A 196 -43.90 50.13 -13.24
CA ASN A 196 -44.09 48.72 -12.87
C ASN A 196 -42.92 47.85 -13.34
N PHE A 197 -42.44 48.07 -14.56
CA PHE A 197 -41.26 47.35 -15.06
C PHE A 197 -40.01 47.60 -14.22
N LEU A 198 -39.76 48.83 -13.76
CA LEU A 198 -38.62 49.13 -12.88
C LEU A 198 -38.73 48.43 -11.52
N LEU A 199 -39.95 48.29 -10.99
CA LEU A 199 -40.19 47.53 -9.76
C LEU A 199 -39.93 46.03 -9.96
N GLU A 200 -40.43 45.45 -11.05
CA GLU A 200 -40.17 44.05 -11.43
C GLU A 200 -38.67 43.80 -11.63
N LEU A 201 -37.98 44.68 -12.36
CA LEU A 201 -36.54 44.57 -12.59
C LEU A 201 -35.72 44.64 -11.29
N ASN A 202 -36.15 45.46 -10.32
CA ASN A 202 -35.51 45.49 -9.00
C ASN A 202 -35.72 44.18 -8.24
N ALA A 203 -36.93 43.63 -8.28
CA ALA A 203 -37.26 42.33 -7.67
C ALA A 203 -36.45 41.19 -8.30
N ASP A 204 -36.35 41.15 -9.63
CA ASP A 204 -35.57 40.16 -10.37
C ASP A 204 -34.08 40.23 -10.02
N ILE A 205 -33.53 41.43 -9.86
CA ILE A 205 -32.12 41.60 -9.44
C ILE A 205 -31.90 41.18 -8.00
N LYS A 206 -32.89 41.38 -7.12
CA LYS A 206 -32.83 40.86 -5.76
C LYS A 206 -32.78 39.33 -5.77
N LEU A 207 -33.62 38.69 -6.59
CA LEU A 207 -33.60 37.23 -6.79
C LEU A 207 -32.26 36.76 -7.38
N LEU A 208 -31.76 37.45 -8.40
CA LEU A 208 -30.47 37.15 -9.03
C LEU A 208 -29.32 37.23 -8.01
N ASN A 209 -29.30 38.26 -7.16
CA ASN A 209 -28.31 38.37 -6.09
C ASN A 209 -28.42 37.24 -5.06
N GLN A 210 -29.64 36.79 -4.73
CA GLN A 210 -29.85 35.63 -3.86
C GLN A 210 -29.34 34.35 -4.51
N SER A 211 -29.64 34.12 -5.79
CA SER A 211 -29.13 32.96 -6.54
C SER A 211 -27.61 32.95 -6.64
N ILE A 212 -26.97 34.11 -6.86
CA ILE A 212 -25.51 34.24 -6.82
C ILE A 212 -24.97 33.83 -5.44
N ASN A 213 -25.57 34.34 -4.35
CA ASN A 213 -25.11 34.00 -3.01
C ASN A 213 -25.23 32.49 -2.72
N ILE A 214 -26.35 31.86 -3.12
CA ILE A 214 -26.56 30.41 -2.98
C ILE A 214 -25.51 29.63 -3.78
N LEU A 215 -25.21 30.06 -5.01
CA LEU A 215 -24.19 29.42 -5.84
C LEU A 215 -22.79 29.54 -5.21
N THR A 216 -22.46 30.71 -4.67
CA THR A 216 -21.20 30.93 -3.95
C THR A 216 -21.12 30.04 -2.70
N GLU A 217 -22.20 29.97 -1.91
CA GLU A 217 -22.27 29.13 -0.70
C GLU A 217 -22.16 27.64 -1.03
N HIS A 218 -22.84 27.16 -2.08
CA HIS A 218 -22.71 25.79 -2.57
C HIS A 218 -21.31 25.49 -3.11
N GLY A 219 -20.70 26.45 -3.82
CA GLY A 219 -19.32 26.35 -4.27
C GLY A 219 -18.35 26.25 -3.09
N GLN A 220 -18.53 27.09 -2.07
CA GLN A 220 -17.71 27.11 -0.88
C GLN A 220 -17.88 25.82 -0.06
N THR A 221 -19.09 25.38 0.21
CA THR A 221 -19.36 24.11 0.92
C THR A 221 -18.85 22.89 0.16
N PHE A 222 -18.93 22.89 -1.18
CA PHE A 222 -18.30 21.85 -2.00
C PHE A 222 -16.78 21.83 -1.80
N ILE A 223 -16.14 22.99 -1.77
CA ILE A 223 -14.69 23.11 -1.52
C ILE A 223 -14.35 22.69 -0.09
N GLU A 224 -15.08 23.18 0.92
CA GLU A 224 -14.88 22.84 2.34
C GLU A 224 -15.03 21.33 2.57
N GLY A 225 -16.11 20.72 2.08
CA GLY A 225 -16.32 19.28 2.18
C GLY A 225 -15.28 18.46 1.39
N HIS A 226 -14.65 19.05 0.37
CA HIS A 226 -13.52 18.43 -0.30
C HIS A 226 -12.22 18.57 0.50
N LEU A 227 -11.98 19.73 1.12
CA LEU A 227 -10.83 19.99 2.00
C LEU A 227 -10.88 19.17 3.30
N GLU A 228 -12.06 18.91 3.87
CA GLU A 228 -12.18 18.04 5.04
C GLU A 228 -11.75 16.60 4.73
N LYS A 229 -12.09 16.09 3.54
CA LYS A 229 -11.60 14.79 3.06
C LYS A 229 -10.09 14.75 2.89
N PHE A 230 -9.44 15.91 2.69
CA PHE A 230 -7.98 16.02 2.61
C PHE A 230 -7.29 15.79 3.96
N HIS A 231 -7.76 16.40 5.04
CA HIS A 231 -7.13 16.24 6.36
C HIS A 231 -7.16 14.79 6.87
N VAL A 232 -8.17 14.01 6.49
CA VAL A 232 -8.22 12.58 6.80
C VAL A 232 -7.10 11.81 6.12
N ILE A 233 -6.80 12.11 4.85
CA ILE A 233 -5.72 11.47 4.09
C ILE A 233 -4.35 11.92 4.61
N GLU A 234 -4.21 13.19 4.96
CA GLU A 234 -2.96 13.77 5.48
C GLU A 234 -2.54 13.11 6.81
N SER A 235 -3.51 12.90 7.71
CA SER A 235 -3.28 12.18 8.98
C SER A 235 -2.82 10.72 8.77
N ALA A 236 -3.31 10.07 7.71
CA ALA A 236 -2.90 8.72 7.35
C ALA A 236 -1.45 8.70 6.80
N THR A 237 -1.07 9.68 5.99
CA THR A 237 0.31 9.84 5.49
C THR A 237 1.31 10.26 6.57
N GLU A 238 0.92 11.07 7.55
CA GLU A 238 1.79 11.40 8.70
C GLU A 238 2.02 10.20 9.62
N ALA A 239 0.99 9.35 9.80
CA ALA A 239 1.14 8.09 10.52
C ALA A 239 2.17 7.17 9.85
N VAL A 240 2.23 7.16 8.52
CA VAL A 240 3.22 6.43 7.73
C VAL A 240 4.64 6.98 7.92
N LYS A 241 4.85 8.30 7.86
CA LYS A 241 6.17 8.91 8.13
C LYS A 241 6.70 8.62 9.53
N LYS A 242 5.80 8.53 10.53
CA LYS A 242 6.18 8.13 11.90
C LYS A 242 6.63 6.67 12.01
N ILE A 243 6.19 5.80 11.11
CA ILE A 243 6.64 4.40 11.05
C ILE A 243 8.02 4.31 10.39
N GLU A 244 8.27 5.07 9.32
CA GLU A 244 9.61 5.18 8.71
C GLU A 244 10.68 5.63 9.72
N ASN A 245 10.40 6.67 10.51
CA ASN A 245 11.36 7.18 11.51
C ASN A 245 11.57 6.27 12.73
N LYS A 246 10.71 5.26 12.95
CA LYS A 246 10.89 4.25 14.01
C LYS A 246 11.65 3.01 13.52
N SER A 247 11.87 2.90 12.22
CA SER A 247 12.50 1.74 11.57
C SER A 247 14.02 1.90 11.40
N THR A 248 14.54 3.11 11.64
CA THR A 248 15.97 3.45 11.79
C THR A 248 16.36 3.47 13.26
#